data_AF-A0A935A6Y8-F1
#
_entry.id   AF-A0A935A6Y8-F1
#
_cell.length_a   1.000
_cell.length_b   1.000
_cell.length_c   1.000
_cell.angle_alpha   90.00
_cell.angle_beta   90.00
_cell.angle_gamma   90.00
#
_symmetry.space_group_name_H-M   'P 1'
#
loop_
_entity.id
_entity.type
_entity.pdbx_description
1 polymer ?
#
loop_
_entity_poly.entity_id
_entity_poly.type
_entity_poly.pdbx_seq_one_letter_code
_entity_poly.pdbx_strand_id
1 'polypeptide(L)'
;MKFLQWKSGVLVASLILAACGGAPAVSSEVQDVARAHVAKGKALFEEKCRTVAGEKIYRKVENVEGIVLFKVRPARGDKELSDRMWPGAAFAIEAFGDSYITSFLGYEHAPGEGLSGKPSKITAQSRGYINTDRRPGSLPGYRYVDVIDEKDGKRYRITGSFKEVTRVLSKRIGENPKPTKIVDYVLDKIPATDPFPRYGVTFEDHVIPEERMLGLASSTVKVLDLQTGEVLGEMIRYAWSPSGPSRSNPVPWLTAWKCPGHAVGSDAATRKFVDQILIPAKEK
;
A
#
# COMPACT_ATOMS: atom_id res chain seq x y z
N MET A 1 38.57 -79.58 -38.20
CA MET A 1 38.17 -80.71 -37.33
C MET A 1 36.83 -80.39 -36.67
N LYS A 2 35.80 -81.19 -37.01
CA LYS A 2 34.67 -81.70 -36.21
C LYS A 2 34.00 -80.85 -35.09
N PHE A 3 32.68 -80.67 -35.28
CA PHE A 3 31.53 -80.69 -34.31
C PHE A 3 31.49 -79.61 -33.19
N LEU A 4 30.37 -79.09 -32.65
CA LEU A 4 28.96 -79.51 -32.56
C LEU A 4 28.09 -78.29 -32.13
N GLN A 5 26.82 -78.26 -32.52
CA GLN A 5 25.76 -77.35 -32.01
C GLN A 5 25.31 -77.73 -30.58
N TRP A 6 24.76 -76.78 -29.78
CA TRP A 6 23.35 -76.78 -29.27
C TRP A 6 23.11 -75.85 -28.04
N LYS A 7 22.11 -74.97 -28.22
CA LYS A 7 21.18 -74.17 -27.36
C LYS A 7 21.37 -74.01 -25.84
N SER A 8 21.13 -72.77 -25.36
CA SER A 8 19.88 -72.32 -24.68
C SER A 8 20.17 -71.20 -23.67
N GLY A 9 19.31 -70.17 -23.60
CA GLY A 9 19.18 -69.35 -22.38
C GLY A 9 19.06 -67.84 -22.63
N VAL A 10 17.83 -67.38 -22.84
CA VAL A 10 17.42 -65.97 -22.72
C VAL A 10 17.57 -65.51 -21.26
N LEU A 11 18.14 -64.34 -21.03
CA LEU A 11 17.77 -63.47 -19.91
C LEU A 11 18.09 -62.01 -20.25
N VAL A 12 17.03 -61.29 -20.64
CA VAL A 12 16.98 -59.84 -20.77
C VAL A 12 17.03 -59.27 -19.35
N ALA A 13 18.14 -58.62 -18.98
CA ALA A 13 18.19 -57.77 -17.80
C ALA A 13 18.03 -56.32 -18.25
N SER A 14 16.77 -55.89 -18.33
CA SER A 14 16.40 -54.48 -18.47
C SER A 14 16.94 -53.69 -17.28
N LEU A 15 18.01 -52.91 -17.48
CA LEU A 15 18.38 -51.85 -16.55
C LEU A 15 17.30 -50.75 -16.62
N ILE A 16 16.36 -50.81 -15.69
CA ILE A 16 15.46 -49.70 -15.40
C ILE A 16 16.31 -48.63 -14.68
N LEU A 17 16.73 -47.59 -15.41
CA LEU A 17 17.18 -46.34 -14.80
C LEU A 17 15.96 -45.68 -14.15
N ALA A 18 15.73 -45.95 -12.87
CA ALA A 18 14.87 -45.16 -12.03
C ALA A 18 15.57 -43.82 -11.72
N ALA A 19 15.47 -42.86 -12.62
CA ALA A 19 15.75 -41.46 -12.32
C ALA A 19 14.63 -40.91 -11.42
N CYS A 20 14.67 -41.28 -10.14
CA CYS A 20 13.90 -40.57 -9.12
C CYS A 20 14.53 -39.19 -8.95
N GLY A 21 13.94 -38.19 -9.61
CA GLY A 21 14.26 -36.78 -9.47
C GLY A 21 13.98 -36.30 -8.04
N GLY A 22 14.97 -36.45 -7.16
CA GLY A 22 15.08 -35.65 -5.94
C GLY A 22 15.77 -34.33 -6.29
N ALA A 23 15.13 -33.20 -5.99
CA ALA A 23 15.80 -31.91 -6.06
C ALA A 23 17.07 -31.95 -5.19
N PRO A 24 18.21 -31.40 -5.65
CA PRO A 24 19.44 -31.41 -4.87
C PRO A 24 19.22 -30.67 -3.53
N ALA A 25 19.64 -31.30 -2.43
CA ALA A 25 19.63 -30.67 -1.11
C ALA A 25 20.54 -29.42 -1.14
N VAL A 26 19.99 -28.26 -0.76
CA VAL A 26 20.76 -27.02 -0.61
C VAL A 26 21.76 -27.20 0.53
N SER A 27 23.04 -26.88 0.30
CA SER A 27 24.09 -27.03 1.32
C SER A 27 23.85 -26.14 2.54
N SER A 28 24.33 -26.57 3.71
CA SER A 28 24.23 -25.81 4.97
C SER A 28 24.86 -24.42 4.85
N GLU A 29 25.95 -24.29 4.10
CA GLU A 29 26.64 -23.01 3.85
C GLU A 29 25.75 -22.01 3.10
N VAL A 30 25.01 -22.45 2.07
CA VAL A 30 24.07 -21.59 1.35
C VAL A 30 22.91 -21.17 2.25
N GLN A 31 22.45 -22.06 3.14
CA GLN A 31 21.43 -21.73 4.13
C GLN A 31 21.95 -20.72 5.17
N ASP A 32 23.20 -20.83 5.60
CA ASP A 32 23.83 -19.89 6.54
C ASP A 32 23.98 -18.50 5.95
N VAL A 33 24.44 -18.40 4.69
CA VAL A 33 24.53 -17.12 3.97
C VAL A 33 23.15 -16.48 3.82
N ALA A 34 22.12 -17.26 3.45
CA ALA A 34 20.76 -16.74 3.34
C ALA A 34 20.23 -16.23 4.68
N ARG A 35 20.43 -16.98 5.78
CA ARG A 35 20.04 -16.56 7.13
C ARG A 35 20.76 -15.29 7.58
N ALA A 36 22.07 -15.19 7.32
CA ALA A 36 22.85 -14.01 7.64
C ALA A 36 22.37 -12.77 6.86
N HIS A 37 22.01 -12.94 5.58
CA HIS A 37 21.46 -11.86 4.76
C HIS A 37 20.13 -11.33 5.30
N VAL A 38 19.21 -12.24 5.66
CA VAL A 38 17.94 -11.88 6.29
C VAL A 38 18.15 -11.17 7.63
N ALA A 39 19.06 -11.68 8.47
CA ALA A 39 19.39 -11.07 9.75
C ALA A 39 19.94 -9.65 9.59
N LYS A 40 20.80 -9.42 8.59
CA LYS A 40 21.34 -8.09 8.27
C LYS A 40 20.23 -7.11 7.86
N GLY A 41 19.31 -7.55 7.00
CA GLY A 41 18.16 -6.71 6.59
C GLY A 41 17.23 -6.38 7.75
N LYS A 42 16.94 -7.37 8.61
CA LYS A 42 16.14 -7.17 9.82
C LYS A 42 16.79 -6.15 10.76
N ALA A 43 18.08 -6.31 11.04
CA ALA A 43 18.81 -5.42 11.93
C ALA A 43 18.82 -3.97 11.40
N LEU A 44 19.05 -3.80 10.09
CA LEU A 44 18.98 -2.48 9.45
C LEU A 44 17.57 -1.89 9.55
N PHE A 45 16.52 -2.68 9.31
CA PHE A 45 15.15 -2.20 9.43
C PHE A 45 14.83 -1.75 10.86
N GLU A 46 15.18 -2.56 11.87
CA GLU A 46 14.98 -2.22 13.28
C GLU A 46 15.75 -0.96 13.69
N GLU A 47 16.99 -0.80 13.21
CA GLU A 47 17.78 0.41 13.41
C GLU A 47 17.10 1.63 12.77
N LYS A 48 16.69 1.55 11.51
CA LYS A 48 15.99 2.64 10.80
C LYS A 48 14.67 2.99 11.48
N CYS A 49 13.90 1.99 11.93
CA CYS A 49 12.67 2.22 12.68
C CYS A 49 12.90 3.00 13.99
N ARG A 50 14.02 2.74 14.67
CA ARG A 50 14.35 3.38 15.94
C ARG A 50 14.93 4.78 15.77
N THR A 51 15.63 5.04 14.67
CA THR A 51 16.49 6.24 14.52
C THR A 51 16.05 7.22 13.44
N VAL A 52 15.35 6.75 12.40
CA VAL A 52 15.02 7.56 11.21
C VAL A 52 13.51 7.61 10.96
N ALA A 53 12.84 6.46 11.02
CA ALA A 53 11.41 6.36 10.75
C ALA A 53 10.59 7.10 11.81
N GLY A 54 9.41 7.54 11.43
CA GLY A 54 8.47 8.18 12.33
C GLY A 54 7.81 9.39 11.71
N GLU A 55 6.95 10.00 12.51
CA GLU A 55 6.20 11.20 12.16
C GLU A 55 6.77 12.37 12.96
N LYS A 56 7.09 13.46 12.29
CA LYS A 56 7.46 14.73 12.90
C LYS A 56 6.39 15.75 12.54
N ILE A 57 5.79 16.34 13.57
CA ILE A 57 4.76 17.36 13.43
C ILE A 57 5.34 18.67 13.96
N TYR A 58 5.58 19.62 13.06
CA TYR A 58 6.14 20.92 13.40
C TYR A 58 5.05 21.93 13.78
N ARG A 59 3.89 21.84 13.11
CA ARG A 59 2.75 22.73 13.36
C ARG A 59 1.44 22.02 13.06
N LYS A 60 0.38 22.40 13.78
CA LYS A 60 -1.00 21.97 13.50
C LYS A 60 -1.83 23.16 13.02
N VAL A 61 -2.78 22.88 12.15
CA VAL A 61 -3.71 23.84 11.56
C VAL A 61 -5.11 23.26 11.68
N GLU A 62 -6.03 24.07 12.19
CA GLU A 62 -7.44 23.69 12.31
C GLU A 62 -8.29 24.24 11.16
N ASN A 63 -9.47 23.63 10.99
CA ASN A 63 -10.52 24.10 10.09
C ASN A 63 -10.09 24.17 8.61
N VAL A 64 -9.34 23.17 8.15
CA VAL A 64 -8.88 23.10 6.75
C VAL A 64 -10.02 22.57 5.87
N GLU A 65 -10.48 23.37 4.91
CA GLU A 65 -11.56 22.98 3.99
C GLU A 65 -11.08 22.08 2.85
N GLY A 66 -9.86 22.29 2.36
CA GLY A 66 -9.32 21.57 1.23
C GLY A 66 -7.80 21.65 1.17
N ILE A 67 -7.22 20.68 0.47
CA ILE A 67 -5.77 20.53 0.29
C ILE A 67 -5.46 20.29 -1.18
N VAL A 68 -4.19 20.47 -1.56
CA VAL A 68 -3.68 19.96 -2.84
C VAL A 68 -2.82 18.71 -2.62
N LEU A 69 -3.06 17.66 -3.40
CA LEU A 69 -2.15 16.54 -3.54
C LEU A 69 -1.28 16.78 -4.77
N PHE A 70 0.02 16.99 -4.55
CA PHE A 70 0.97 17.16 -5.67
C PHE A 70 1.24 15.86 -6.43
N LYS A 71 1.06 14.73 -5.74
CA LYS A 71 1.21 13.38 -6.30
C LYS A 71 0.11 12.49 -5.78
N VAL A 72 -0.36 11.58 -6.62
CA VAL A 72 -1.30 10.52 -6.25
C VAL A 72 -0.57 9.19 -6.38
N ARG A 73 -0.76 8.29 -5.41
CA ARG A 73 -0.17 6.94 -5.47
C ARG A 73 -0.65 6.25 -6.77
N PRO A 74 0.27 5.84 -7.68
CA PRO A 74 -0.13 5.22 -8.93
C PRO A 74 -0.78 3.86 -8.67
N ALA A 75 -1.62 3.42 -9.61
CA ALA A 75 -2.18 2.08 -9.57
C ALA A 75 -1.05 1.03 -9.58
N ARG A 76 -1.29 -0.08 -8.89
CA ARG A 76 -0.36 -1.20 -8.78
C ARG A 76 -1.07 -2.52 -9.09
N GLY A 77 -0.36 -3.43 -9.73
CA GLY A 77 -0.79 -4.81 -9.91
C GLY A 77 0.29 -5.79 -9.46
N ASP A 78 0.16 -7.04 -9.89
CA ASP A 78 1.09 -8.11 -9.54
C ASP A 78 2.53 -7.79 -9.96
N LYS A 79 2.71 -7.05 -11.07
CA LYS A 79 4.03 -6.63 -11.55
C LYS A 79 4.75 -5.77 -10.52
N GLU A 80 4.11 -4.69 -10.05
CA GLU A 80 4.70 -3.79 -9.06
C GLU A 80 4.88 -4.48 -7.71
N LEU A 81 3.89 -5.27 -7.30
CA LEU A 81 3.94 -5.99 -6.02
C LEU A 81 5.03 -7.07 -5.98
N SER A 82 5.39 -7.63 -7.14
CA SER A 82 6.43 -8.63 -7.31
C SER A 82 7.76 -8.02 -7.77
N ASP A 83 7.90 -6.70 -7.82
CA ASP A 83 9.14 -6.03 -8.18
C ASP A 83 9.88 -5.56 -6.92
N ARG A 84 11.09 -6.09 -6.71
CA ARG A 84 11.94 -5.69 -5.58
C ARG A 84 12.33 -4.20 -5.64
N MET A 85 12.39 -3.62 -6.84
CA MET A 85 12.78 -2.23 -7.06
C MET A 85 11.58 -1.28 -7.14
N TRP A 86 10.36 -1.76 -6.89
CA TRP A 86 9.16 -0.93 -6.97
C TRP A 86 9.24 0.29 -6.03
N PRO A 87 9.13 1.53 -6.56
CA PRO A 87 9.23 2.75 -5.75
C PRO A 87 8.24 2.78 -4.59
N GLY A 88 6.95 2.50 -4.84
CA GLY A 88 5.87 2.59 -3.86
C GLY A 88 5.84 1.51 -2.77
N ALA A 89 6.86 0.64 -2.71
CA ALA A 89 6.91 -0.53 -1.84
C ALA A 89 6.71 -0.22 -0.34
N ALA A 90 7.20 0.91 0.18
CA ALA A 90 7.02 1.28 1.59
C ALA A 90 5.55 1.53 1.97
N PHE A 91 4.72 1.85 0.98
CA PHE A 91 3.29 2.10 1.10
C PHE A 91 2.47 1.09 0.29
N ALA A 92 2.95 -0.15 0.17
CA ALA A 92 2.32 -1.16 -0.67
C ALA A 92 0.85 -1.45 -0.37
N ILE A 93 0.40 -1.26 0.88
CA ILE A 93 -1.02 -1.46 1.24
C ILE A 93 -1.86 -0.20 0.99
N GLU A 94 -1.23 0.97 0.87
CA GLU A 94 -1.93 2.25 0.69
C GLU A 94 -2.86 2.23 -0.51
N ALA A 95 -3.99 2.92 -0.36
CA ALA A 95 -4.91 3.19 -1.45
C ALA A 95 -4.18 3.92 -2.59
N PHE A 96 -4.63 3.69 -3.82
CA PHE A 96 -4.04 4.22 -5.04
C PHE A 96 -5.10 4.86 -5.92
N GLY A 97 -4.69 5.72 -6.85
CA GLY A 97 -5.56 6.41 -7.78
C GLY A 97 -6.74 7.10 -7.07
N ASP A 98 -7.95 6.86 -7.58
CA ASP A 98 -9.18 7.44 -7.03
C ASP A 98 -9.44 7.04 -5.59
N SER A 99 -9.05 5.83 -5.16
CA SER A 99 -9.19 5.42 -3.76
C SER A 99 -8.24 6.18 -2.84
N TYR A 100 -7.04 6.54 -3.31
CA TYR A 100 -6.14 7.43 -2.57
C TYR A 100 -6.78 8.79 -2.34
N ILE A 101 -7.32 9.40 -3.40
CA ILE A 101 -8.01 10.70 -3.32
C ILE A 101 -9.26 10.60 -2.43
N THR A 102 -10.05 9.54 -2.61
CA THR A 102 -11.23 9.25 -1.79
C THR A 102 -10.88 9.16 -0.31
N SER A 103 -9.70 8.61 0.01
CA SER A 103 -9.25 8.55 1.41
C SER A 103 -9.11 9.93 2.06
N PHE A 104 -8.90 11.01 1.29
CA PHE A 104 -8.86 12.41 1.76
C PHE A 104 -10.22 13.08 1.82
N LEU A 105 -11.22 12.59 1.09
CA LEU A 105 -12.58 13.11 1.13
C LEU A 105 -13.46 12.37 2.15
N GLY A 106 -13.14 11.10 2.42
CA GLY A 106 -13.91 10.23 3.30
C GLY A 106 -13.75 10.54 4.80
N TYR A 107 -14.62 9.91 5.57
CA TYR A 107 -14.70 9.97 7.02
C TYR A 107 -13.82 8.89 7.66
N GLU A 108 -13.11 9.24 8.72
CA GLU A 108 -12.47 8.26 9.60
C GLU A 108 -13.47 7.79 10.66
N HIS A 109 -13.77 6.50 10.65
CA HIS A 109 -14.59 5.84 11.64
C HIS A 109 -13.72 5.19 12.70
N ALA A 110 -14.15 5.28 13.95
CA ALA A 110 -13.56 4.55 15.05
C ALA A 110 -13.37 3.07 14.68
N PRO A 111 -12.24 2.45 15.05
CA PRO A 111 -12.17 1.00 14.99
C PRO A 111 -13.32 0.45 15.86
N GLY A 112 -13.96 -0.61 15.38
CA GLY A 112 -15.24 -1.10 15.89
C GLY A 112 -15.28 -1.31 17.42
N GLU A 113 -16.47 -1.59 17.93
CA GLU A 113 -16.66 -1.86 19.36
C GLU A 113 -15.72 -2.98 19.81
N GLY A 114 -14.78 -2.67 20.69
CA GLY A 114 -13.96 -3.70 21.32
C GLY A 114 -14.82 -4.59 22.21
N LEU A 115 -14.18 -5.45 23.02
CA LEU A 115 -14.88 -6.31 24.00
C LEU A 115 -15.76 -5.55 25.00
N SER A 116 -15.63 -4.22 25.06
CA SER A 116 -16.39 -3.31 25.92
C SER A 116 -17.73 -2.84 25.33
N GLY A 117 -18.07 -3.19 24.08
CA GLY A 117 -19.32 -2.76 23.42
C GLY A 117 -19.40 -1.25 23.17
N LYS A 118 -18.25 -0.54 23.19
CA LYS A 118 -18.17 0.90 22.91
C LYS A 118 -17.15 1.16 21.82
N PRO A 119 -17.42 2.07 20.86
CA PRO A 119 -16.45 2.46 19.85
C PRO A 119 -15.18 3.00 20.50
N SER A 120 -14.02 2.53 20.04
CA SER A 120 -12.74 3.06 20.50
C SER A 120 -12.58 4.51 20.05
N LYS A 121 -12.02 5.38 20.88
CA LYS A 121 -11.74 6.76 20.46
C LYS A 121 -10.66 6.77 19.38
N ILE A 122 -10.86 7.56 18.33
CA ILE A 122 -9.81 7.86 17.36
C ILE A 122 -8.77 8.76 18.04
N THR A 123 -7.52 8.31 18.09
CA THR A 123 -6.38 9.07 18.60
C THR A 123 -5.19 8.92 17.65
N ALA A 124 -4.13 9.71 17.83
CA ALA A 124 -2.91 9.57 17.04
C ALA A 124 -2.35 8.13 17.06
N GLN A 125 -2.45 7.44 18.20
CA GLN A 125 -1.97 6.08 18.39
C GLN A 125 -3.01 5.01 18.01
N SER A 126 -4.30 5.34 18.06
CA SER A 126 -5.41 4.44 17.75
C SER A 126 -6.25 5.02 16.62
N ARG A 127 -5.82 4.76 15.39
CA ARG A 127 -6.49 5.22 14.17
C ARG A 127 -7.62 4.30 13.74
N GLY A 128 -8.58 4.89 13.05
CA GLY A 128 -9.77 4.26 12.50
C GLY A 128 -9.59 3.69 11.11
N TYR A 129 -10.69 3.41 10.43
CA TYR A 129 -10.71 3.10 9.00
C TYR A 129 -11.44 4.20 8.24
N ILE A 130 -11.09 4.41 6.97
CA ILE A 130 -11.72 5.44 6.14
C ILE A 130 -12.89 4.82 5.39
N ASN A 131 -14.03 5.52 5.38
CA ASN A 131 -15.15 5.21 4.50
C ASN A 131 -15.82 6.48 4.00
N THR A 132 -16.71 6.37 3.03
CA THR A 132 -17.39 7.52 2.43
C THR A 132 -18.72 7.85 3.09
N ASP A 133 -19.27 6.92 3.89
CA ASP A 133 -20.52 7.12 4.60
C ASP A 133 -20.33 7.96 5.87
N ARG A 134 -21.31 8.82 6.17
CA ARG A 134 -21.27 9.67 7.37
C ARG A 134 -21.87 8.93 8.56
N ARG A 135 -21.09 8.80 9.65
CA ARG A 135 -21.57 8.22 10.92
C ARG A 135 -21.44 9.20 12.08
N PRO A 136 -22.34 9.16 13.08
CA PRO A 136 -22.14 9.89 14.33
C PRO A 136 -20.75 9.58 14.95
N GLY A 137 -20.02 10.62 15.33
CA GLY A 137 -18.69 10.49 15.95
C GLY A 137 -17.53 10.21 14.98
N SER A 138 -17.76 10.15 13.67
CA SER A 138 -16.69 10.07 12.68
C SER A 138 -15.95 11.40 12.50
N LEU A 139 -14.66 11.34 12.18
CA LEU A 139 -13.88 12.53 11.82
C LEU A 139 -14.02 12.78 10.31
N PRO A 140 -14.38 13.99 9.85
CA PRO A 140 -14.61 14.25 8.44
C PRO A 140 -13.31 14.26 7.62
N GLY A 141 -13.46 14.10 6.31
CA GLY A 141 -12.44 14.44 5.32
C GLY A 141 -12.42 15.91 4.95
N TYR A 142 -11.55 16.25 4.01
CA TYR A 142 -11.56 17.54 3.36
C TYR A 142 -12.79 17.66 2.45
N ARG A 143 -13.34 18.87 2.32
CA ARG A 143 -14.49 19.12 1.44
C ARG A 143 -14.14 18.99 -0.03
N TYR A 144 -12.88 19.28 -0.36
CA TYR A 144 -12.34 19.10 -1.69
C TYR A 144 -10.85 18.79 -1.63
N VAL A 145 -10.36 18.12 -2.68
CA VAL A 145 -8.95 17.86 -2.91
C VAL A 145 -8.60 18.35 -4.29
N ASP A 146 -7.64 19.26 -4.39
CA ASP A 146 -7.04 19.57 -5.68
C ASP A 146 -5.96 18.54 -6.00
N VAL A 147 -5.87 18.09 -7.25
CA VAL A 147 -4.84 17.15 -7.72
C VAL A 147 -4.17 17.73 -8.96
N ILE A 148 -2.85 17.63 -9.02
CA ILE A 148 -2.09 17.89 -10.25
C ILE A 148 -2.09 16.60 -11.08
N ASP A 149 -2.73 16.61 -12.24
CA ASP A 149 -2.76 15.47 -13.13
C ASP A 149 -1.42 15.34 -13.86
N GLU A 150 -0.72 14.23 -13.64
CA GLU A 150 0.62 14.02 -14.21
C GLU A 150 0.62 13.95 -15.74
N LYS A 151 -0.53 13.68 -16.39
CA LYS A 151 -0.61 13.53 -17.85
C LYS A 151 -0.60 14.87 -18.57
N ASP A 152 -1.26 15.88 -18.01
CA ASP A 152 -1.41 17.20 -18.64
C ASP A 152 -0.81 18.35 -17.81
N GLY A 153 -0.34 18.06 -16.59
CA GLY A 153 0.21 19.04 -15.65
C GLY A 153 -0.84 20.00 -15.08
N LYS A 154 -2.13 19.79 -15.36
CA LYS A 154 -3.21 20.67 -14.94
C LYS A 154 -3.75 20.28 -13.58
N ARG A 155 -4.25 21.28 -12.87
CA ARG A 155 -4.89 21.11 -11.56
C ARG A 155 -6.38 20.91 -11.72
N TYR A 156 -6.90 19.90 -11.04
CA TYR A 156 -8.33 19.61 -10.97
C TYR A 156 -8.79 19.59 -9.53
N ARG A 157 -9.93 20.21 -9.26
CA ARG A 157 -10.62 20.10 -7.98
C ARG A 157 -11.52 18.87 -8.01
N ILE A 158 -11.36 18.04 -6.99
CA ILE A 158 -12.10 16.80 -6.83
C ILE A 158 -12.96 16.90 -5.58
N THR A 159 -14.24 16.62 -5.73
CA THR A 159 -15.22 16.50 -4.65
C THR A 159 -15.88 15.14 -4.70
N GLY A 160 -16.33 14.63 -3.56
CA GLY A 160 -17.04 13.35 -3.48
C GLY A 160 -18.49 13.53 -3.08
N SER A 161 -19.40 12.81 -3.71
CA SER A 161 -20.82 12.81 -3.35
C SER A 161 -21.51 11.50 -3.72
N PHE A 162 -22.60 11.18 -3.03
CA PHE A 162 -23.46 10.06 -3.40
C PHE A 162 -24.42 10.50 -4.51
N LYS A 163 -24.41 9.80 -5.65
CA LYS A 163 -25.29 10.08 -6.80
C LYS A 163 -25.94 8.80 -7.31
N GLU A 164 -27.12 8.94 -7.92
CA GLU A 164 -27.70 7.86 -8.71
C GLU A 164 -26.87 7.64 -9.98
N VAL A 165 -26.37 6.42 -10.16
CA VAL A 165 -25.61 5.99 -11.33
C VAL A 165 -26.16 4.68 -11.87
N THR A 166 -26.02 4.46 -13.17
CA THR A 166 -26.36 3.18 -13.78
C THR A 166 -25.11 2.31 -13.84
N ARG A 167 -25.09 1.20 -13.11
CA ARG A 167 -24.03 0.17 -13.18
C ARG A 167 -24.59 -1.08 -13.86
N VAL A 168 -23.76 -1.76 -14.64
CA VAL A 168 -24.11 -3.06 -15.19
C VAL A 168 -23.73 -4.13 -14.17
N LEU A 169 -24.72 -4.76 -13.56
CA LEU A 169 -24.53 -5.71 -12.45
C LEU A 169 -25.18 -7.06 -12.77
N SER A 170 -24.52 -8.14 -12.36
CA SER A 170 -25.14 -9.48 -12.29
C SER A 170 -25.57 -9.73 -10.84
N LYS A 171 -26.85 -10.04 -10.62
CA LYS A 171 -27.36 -10.33 -9.27
C LYS A 171 -26.99 -11.74 -8.79
N ARG A 172 -26.69 -12.64 -9.73
CA ARG A 172 -26.27 -14.03 -9.46
C ARG A 172 -25.13 -14.44 -10.39
N ILE A 173 -24.33 -15.38 -9.92
CA ILE A 173 -23.28 -16.02 -10.74
C ILE A 173 -23.95 -16.72 -11.92
N GLY A 174 -23.51 -16.40 -13.14
CA GLY A 174 -24.05 -16.96 -14.39
C GLY A 174 -25.21 -16.20 -15.03
N GLU A 175 -25.71 -15.13 -14.40
CA GLU A 175 -26.70 -14.24 -15.05
C GLU A 175 -26.02 -13.18 -15.93
N ASN A 176 -26.66 -12.87 -17.07
CA ASN A 176 -26.26 -11.76 -17.91
C ASN A 176 -26.35 -10.43 -17.12
N PRO A 177 -25.27 -9.63 -17.10
CA PRO A 177 -25.27 -8.35 -16.42
C PRO A 177 -26.37 -7.42 -16.95
N LYS A 178 -27.11 -6.74 -16.06
CA LYS A 178 -28.18 -5.81 -16.43
C LYS A 178 -27.88 -4.39 -15.93
N PRO A 179 -28.18 -3.35 -16.74
CA PRO A 179 -28.14 -1.97 -16.27
C PRO A 179 -29.08 -1.77 -15.08
N THR A 180 -28.53 -1.38 -13.94
CA THR A 180 -29.25 -1.17 -12.69
C THR A 180 -28.87 0.19 -12.14
N LYS A 181 -29.88 1.00 -11.77
CA LYS A 181 -29.68 2.26 -11.07
C LYS A 181 -29.36 1.98 -9.61
N ILE A 182 -28.24 2.50 -9.13
CA ILE A 182 -27.80 2.42 -7.74
C ILE A 182 -27.35 3.80 -7.25
N VAL A 183 -27.35 4.01 -5.94
CA VAL A 183 -26.67 5.16 -5.35
C VAL A 183 -25.23 4.75 -5.06
N ASP A 184 -24.27 5.47 -5.63
CA ASP A 184 -22.84 5.18 -5.52
C ASP A 184 -22.08 6.45 -5.12
N TYR A 185 -20.94 6.29 -4.45
CA TYR A 185 -20.07 7.42 -4.15
C TYR A 185 -19.21 7.72 -5.38
N VAL A 186 -19.34 8.93 -5.91
CA VAL A 186 -18.66 9.35 -7.14
C VAL A 186 -17.74 10.53 -6.87
N LEU A 187 -16.62 10.55 -7.59
CA LEU A 187 -15.70 11.68 -7.63
C LEU A 187 -16.06 12.59 -8.81
N ASP A 188 -16.42 13.83 -8.51
CA ASP A 188 -16.56 14.88 -9.50
C ASP A 188 -15.24 15.60 -9.68
N LYS A 189 -14.74 15.63 -10.92
CA LYS A 189 -13.48 16.28 -11.29
C LYS A 189 -13.78 17.49 -12.17
N ILE A 190 -13.41 18.68 -11.70
CA ILE A 190 -13.52 19.93 -12.46
C ILE A 190 -12.16 20.63 -12.55
N PRO A 191 -11.85 21.38 -13.62
CA PRO A 191 -10.66 22.24 -13.63
C PRO A 191 -10.64 23.15 -12.40
N ALA A 192 -9.53 23.18 -11.67
CA ALA A 192 -9.39 24.05 -10.52
C ALA A 192 -9.09 25.48 -10.96
N THR A 193 -9.70 26.46 -10.30
CA THR A 193 -9.36 27.88 -10.45
C THR A 193 -8.38 28.32 -9.37
N ASP A 194 -7.65 29.39 -9.63
CA ASP A 194 -6.85 30.05 -8.59
C ASP A 194 -7.74 30.72 -7.53
N PRO A 195 -7.24 30.84 -6.29
CA PRO A 195 -5.91 30.42 -5.82
C PRO A 195 -5.78 28.91 -5.54
N PHE A 196 -4.55 28.44 -5.32
CA PHE A 196 -4.29 27.13 -4.74
C PHE A 196 -4.92 26.99 -3.35
N PRO A 197 -5.30 25.77 -2.92
CA PRO A 197 -5.52 25.50 -1.51
C PRO A 197 -4.22 25.84 -0.77
N ARG A 198 -4.32 26.49 0.39
CA ARG A 198 -3.13 26.95 1.12
C ARG A 198 -2.17 25.81 1.48
N TYR A 199 -2.70 24.61 1.73
CA TYR A 199 -1.91 23.49 2.20
C TYR A 199 -1.79 22.40 1.16
N GLY A 200 -0.59 21.82 1.07
CA GLY A 200 -0.26 20.78 0.12
C GLY A 200 0.33 19.54 0.76
N VAL A 201 0.12 18.39 0.13
CA VAL A 201 0.71 17.11 0.51
C VAL A 201 1.47 16.53 -0.67
N THR A 202 2.66 16.02 -0.41
CA THR A 202 3.48 15.35 -1.41
C THR A 202 4.22 14.17 -0.78
N PHE A 203 4.77 13.30 -1.62
CA PHE A 203 5.64 12.22 -1.17
C PHE A 203 6.81 12.00 -2.12
N GLU A 204 7.82 11.31 -1.60
CA GLU A 204 9.01 10.86 -2.31
C GLU A 204 9.27 9.41 -1.96
N ASP A 205 9.37 8.57 -2.99
CA ASP A 205 9.66 7.15 -2.84
C ASP A 205 11.15 6.91 -3.05
N HIS A 206 11.81 6.29 -2.07
CA HIS A 206 13.24 6.06 -2.12
C HIS A 206 13.54 4.66 -2.70
N VAL A 207 14.33 4.64 -3.77
CA VAL A 207 14.82 3.39 -4.37
C VAL A 207 16.34 3.35 -4.19
N ILE A 208 16.78 2.88 -3.02
CA ILE A 208 18.19 2.75 -2.66
C ILE A 208 18.63 1.30 -2.91
N PRO A 209 19.46 1.00 -3.93
CA PRO A 209 19.77 -0.37 -4.32
C PRO A 209 20.31 -1.25 -3.18
N GLU A 210 21.13 -0.71 -2.30
CA GLU A 210 21.75 -1.42 -1.18
C GLU A 210 20.73 -1.83 -0.13
N GLU A 211 19.78 -0.94 0.18
CA GLU A 211 18.65 -1.23 1.07
C GLU A 211 17.70 -2.26 0.43
N ARG A 212 17.45 -2.13 -0.88
CA ARG A 212 16.59 -3.04 -1.65
C ARG A 212 17.18 -4.45 -1.71
N MET A 213 18.50 -4.58 -1.77
CA MET A 213 19.18 -5.86 -1.67
C MET A 213 18.91 -6.56 -0.34
N LEU A 214 18.78 -5.81 0.74
CA LEU A 214 18.46 -6.29 2.08
C LEU A 214 16.95 -6.41 2.35
N GLY A 215 16.10 -6.13 1.36
CA GLY A 215 14.64 -6.24 1.45
C GLY A 215 13.95 -5.02 2.07
N LEU A 216 14.63 -3.88 2.17
CA LEU A 216 14.08 -2.64 2.70
C LEU A 216 13.55 -1.74 1.59
N ALA A 217 12.49 -1.00 1.90
CA ALA A 217 11.97 0.12 1.12
C ALA A 217 11.67 1.29 2.07
N SER A 218 11.78 2.51 1.58
CA SER A 218 11.36 3.69 2.34
C SER A 218 10.74 4.77 1.46
N SER A 219 9.90 5.60 2.07
CA SER A 219 9.32 6.79 1.44
C SER A 219 9.12 7.90 2.47
N THR A 220 9.18 9.15 2.00
CA THR A 220 8.87 10.35 2.80
C THR A 220 7.55 10.95 2.35
N VAL A 221 6.69 11.34 3.30
CA VAL A 221 5.51 12.18 3.08
C VAL A 221 5.79 13.55 3.69
N LYS A 222 5.41 14.64 3.02
CA LYS A 222 5.54 16.01 3.53
C LYS A 222 4.21 16.75 3.44
N VAL A 223 3.93 17.55 4.46
CA VAL A 223 2.81 18.49 4.51
C VAL A 223 3.36 19.91 4.50
N LEU A 224 2.84 20.75 3.62
CA LEU A 224 3.39 22.07 3.30
C LEU A 224 2.36 23.17 3.51
N ASP A 225 2.80 24.33 3.97
CA ASP A 225 2.08 25.60 3.83
C ASP A 225 2.61 26.31 2.59
N LEU A 226 1.79 26.39 1.53
CA LEU A 226 2.17 26.97 0.25
C LEU A 226 2.23 28.50 0.27
N GLN A 227 1.67 29.12 1.30
CA GLN A 227 1.76 30.58 1.46
C GLN A 227 3.09 30.98 2.08
N THR A 228 3.61 30.19 3.03
CA THR A 228 4.88 30.48 3.73
C THR A 228 6.07 29.70 3.18
N GLY A 229 5.83 28.61 2.45
CA GLY A 229 6.86 27.66 2.02
C GLY A 229 7.34 26.72 3.12
N GLU A 230 6.71 26.75 4.30
CA GLU A 230 7.11 25.95 5.46
C GLU A 230 6.67 24.48 5.32
N VAL A 231 7.49 23.58 5.86
CA VAL A 231 7.10 22.18 6.10
C VAL A 231 6.38 22.12 7.45
N LEU A 232 5.12 21.72 7.45
CA LEU A 232 4.29 21.58 8.66
C LEU A 232 4.48 20.22 9.34
N GLY A 233 4.91 19.22 8.58
CA GLY A 233 5.33 17.93 9.10
C GLY A 233 5.88 17.01 8.02
N GLU A 234 6.63 16.02 8.45
CA GLU A 234 7.18 14.95 7.62
C GLU A 234 6.97 13.58 8.27
N MET A 235 6.72 12.56 7.44
CA MET A 235 6.70 11.17 7.87
C MET A 235 7.67 10.38 7.01
N ILE A 236 8.61 9.69 7.63
CA ILE A 236 9.46 8.69 6.96
C ILE A 236 8.94 7.32 7.35
N ARG A 237 8.57 6.53 6.35
CA ARG A 237 8.11 5.15 6.53
C ARG A 237 9.09 4.18 5.90
N TYR A 238 9.42 3.13 6.64
CA TYR A 238 10.15 1.98 6.15
C TYR A 238 9.22 0.76 6.04
N ALA A 239 9.49 -0.09 5.05
CA ALA A 239 8.97 -1.44 4.97
C ALA A 239 10.11 -2.45 4.79
N TRP A 240 9.98 -3.63 5.37
CA TRP A 240 10.96 -4.71 5.24
C TRP A 240 10.30 -6.05 5.01
N SER A 241 10.83 -6.81 4.06
CA SER A 241 10.43 -8.20 3.80
C SER A 241 11.67 -9.09 3.81
N PRO A 242 11.62 -10.27 4.45
CA PRO A 242 12.80 -11.12 4.63
C PRO A 242 13.21 -11.80 3.34
N SER A 243 12.26 -11.99 2.43
CA SER A 243 12.46 -12.62 1.13
C SER A 243 12.10 -11.64 0.03
N GLY A 244 12.90 -11.62 -1.04
CA GLY A 244 12.44 -11.06 -2.31
C GLY A 244 11.26 -11.85 -2.90
N PRO A 245 10.70 -11.37 -4.02
CA PRO A 245 9.64 -12.06 -4.74
C PRO A 245 10.03 -13.50 -5.07
N SER A 246 9.17 -14.45 -4.73
CA SER A 246 9.39 -15.88 -4.95
C SER A 246 8.07 -16.63 -5.14
N ARG A 247 8.11 -17.91 -5.53
CA ARG A 247 6.90 -18.71 -5.69
C ARG A 247 6.07 -18.82 -4.41
N SER A 248 6.71 -18.85 -3.23
CA SER A 248 6.04 -18.93 -1.93
C SER A 248 5.63 -17.57 -1.37
N ASN A 249 6.26 -16.48 -1.83
CA ASN A 249 5.92 -15.11 -1.47
C ASN A 249 6.05 -14.21 -2.70
N PRO A 250 5.07 -14.24 -3.62
CA PRO A 250 5.18 -13.51 -4.89
C PRO A 250 5.08 -12.00 -4.70
N VAL A 251 4.36 -11.55 -3.67
CA VAL A 251 4.04 -10.14 -3.40
C VAL A 251 4.58 -9.68 -2.03
N PRO A 252 5.91 -9.71 -1.81
CA PRO A 252 6.53 -9.55 -0.51
C PRO A 252 6.24 -8.20 0.17
N TRP A 253 5.89 -7.17 -0.61
CA TRP A 253 5.60 -5.84 -0.08
C TRP A 253 4.25 -5.74 0.63
N LEU A 254 3.27 -6.57 0.28
CA LEU A 254 1.98 -6.61 0.99
C LEU A 254 2.15 -7.15 2.42
N THR A 255 3.04 -8.12 2.60
CA THR A 255 3.30 -8.79 3.89
C THR A 255 4.47 -8.19 4.67
N ALA A 256 5.16 -7.19 4.09
CA ALA A 256 6.29 -6.53 4.73
C ALA A 256 5.93 -5.91 6.08
N TRP A 257 6.84 -6.02 7.05
CA TRP A 257 6.80 -5.24 8.28
C TRP A 257 6.99 -3.76 7.98
N LYS A 258 6.34 -2.88 8.74
CA LYS A 258 6.26 -1.45 8.43
C LYS A 258 6.44 -0.60 9.69
N CYS A 259 7.14 0.52 9.59
CA CYS A 259 7.27 1.52 10.66
C CYS A 259 7.36 2.95 10.07
N PRO A 260 6.58 3.94 10.56
CA PRO A 260 5.44 3.74 11.45
C PRO A 260 4.35 2.91 10.77
N GLY A 261 3.50 2.28 11.59
CA GLY A 261 2.39 1.46 11.16
C GLY A 261 1.22 1.58 12.10
N HIS A 262 0.01 1.49 11.57
CA HIS A 262 -1.22 1.41 12.35
C HIS A 262 -1.82 0.01 12.20
N ALA A 263 -2.36 -0.54 13.29
CA ALA A 263 -3.04 -1.84 13.26
C ALA A 263 -4.29 -1.83 12.38
N VAL A 264 -4.99 -0.68 12.29
CA VAL A 264 -6.21 -0.50 11.49
C VAL A 264 -5.98 0.54 10.41
N GLY A 265 -6.59 0.32 9.24
CA GLY A 265 -6.58 1.21 8.08
C GLY A 265 -5.17 1.54 7.57
N SER A 266 -4.34 0.51 7.40
CA SER A 266 -2.97 0.65 6.88
C SER A 266 -2.94 1.10 5.41
N ASP A 267 -4.09 1.05 4.74
CA ASP A 267 -4.40 1.57 3.42
C ASP A 267 -4.56 3.10 3.37
N ALA A 268 -4.62 3.78 4.51
CA ALA A 268 -4.80 5.23 4.61
C ALA A 268 -3.71 5.93 5.43
N ALA A 269 -2.48 5.39 5.43
CA ALA A 269 -1.39 5.89 6.28
C ALA A 269 -1.04 7.37 6.03
N THR A 270 -0.93 7.80 4.77
CA THR A 270 -0.67 9.20 4.42
C THR A 270 -1.81 10.10 4.90
N ARG A 271 -3.07 9.75 4.58
CA ARG A 271 -4.25 10.48 5.05
C ARG A 271 -4.21 10.68 6.56
N LYS A 272 -3.91 9.60 7.29
CA LYS A 272 -3.87 9.62 8.74
C LYS A 272 -2.80 10.56 9.26
N PHE A 273 -1.58 10.45 8.77
CA PHE A 273 -0.51 11.37 9.13
C PHE A 273 -0.90 12.83 8.89
N VAL A 274 -1.47 13.13 7.72
CA VAL A 274 -1.88 14.48 7.33
C VAL A 274 -2.93 15.05 8.29
N ASP A 275 -3.93 14.27 8.71
CA ASP A 275 -4.98 14.73 9.64
C ASP A 275 -4.47 15.09 11.04
N GLN A 276 -3.26 14.66 11.41
CA GLN A 276 -2.63 15.10 12.66
C GLN A 276 -2.06 16.53 12.57
N ILE A 277 -1.89 17.02 11.35
CA ILE A 277 -1.29 18.31 10.99
C ILE A 277 -2.37 19.27 10.50
N LEU A 278 -3.15 18.86 9.50
CA LEU A 278 -4.22 19.63 8.87
C LEU A 278 -5.55 19.03 9.34
N ILE A 279 -6.15 19.61 10.36
CA ILE A 279 -7.39 19.10 10.92
C ILE A 279 -8.55 19.56 10.03
N PRO A 280 -9.31 18.65 9.39
CA PRO A 280 -10.37 19.02 8.48
C PRO A 280 -11.45 19.87 9.16
N ALA A 281 -12.03 20.80 8.40
CA ALA A 281 -13.14 21.61 8.88
C ALA A 281 -14.32 20.71 9.30
N LYS A 282 -14.92 21.05 10.44
CA LYS A 282 -16.17 20.42 10.85
C LYS A 282 -17.26 20.70 9.82
N GLU A 283 -18.21 19.77 9.71
CA GLU A 283 -19.45 19.99 8.97
C GLU A 283 -20.17 21.22 9.53
N LYS A 284 -20.79 21.99 8.63
CA LYS A 284 -21.66 23.12 9.00
C LYS A 284 -23.04 22.61 9.40
#